data_AF-A0A7J2WIK9-F1
#
_entry.id   AF-A0A7J2WIK9-F1
#
_cell.length_a   1.000
_cell.length_b   1.000
_cell.length_c   1.000
_cell.angle_alpha   90.00
_cell.angle_beta   90.00
_cell.angle_gamma   90.00
#
_symmetry.space_group_name_H-M   'P 1'
#
loop_
_entity.id
_entity.type
_entity.pdbx_description
1 polymer ?
#
loop_
_entity_poly.entity_id
_entity_poly.type
_entity_poly.pdbx_seq_one_letter_code
_entity_poly.pdbx_strand_id
1 'polypeptide(L)' 'MTWKEFEAFIDSSVVAVLPVGSVEQHGPHLPLGLDYLIVDELCRRLVVRAE' A
#
# COMPACT_ATOMS: atom_id res chain seq x y z
N MET A 1 -9.79 1.20 -10.29
CA MET A 1 -10.73 0.09 -10.47
C MET A 1 -12.09 0.50 -9.91
N THR A 2 -13.18 0.14 -10.57
CA THR A 2 -14.55 0.25 -10.02
C THR A 2 -14.87 -0.95 -9.14
N TRP A 3 -15.92 -0.87 -8.33
CA TRP A 3 -16.33 -2.02 -7.52
C TRP A 3 -16.77 -3.24 -8.36
N LYS A 4 -17.34 -3.01 -9.55
CA LYS A 4 -17.68 -4.06 -10.51
C LYS A 4 -16.45 -4.73 -11.13
N GLU A 5 -15.41 -3.94 -11.41
CA GLU A 5 -14.13 -4.48 -11.85
C GLU A 5 -13.46 -5.32 -10.75
N PHE A 6 -13.54 -4.89 -9.49
CA PHE A 6 -13.03 -5.67 -8.36
C PHE A 6 -13.81 -6.98 -8.15
N GLU A 7 -15.14 -6.94 -8.24
CA GLU A 7 -15.99 -8.13 -8.17
C GLU A 7 -15.65 -9.16 -9.26
N ALA A 8 -15.32 -8.70 -10.47
CA ALA A 8 -14.88 -9.57 -11.56
C ALA A 8 -13.43 -10.07 -11.41
N PHE A 9 -12.60 -9.36 -10.64
CA PHE A 9 -11.18 -9.68 -10.41
C PHE A 9 -10.96 -10.63 -9.22
N ILE A 10 -11.80 -10.58 -8.20
CA ILE A 10 -11.57 -11.28 -6.92
C ILE A 10 -11.90 -12.78 -7.01
N ASP A 11 -11.00 -13.61 -6.52
CA ASP A 11 -11.24 -15.03 -6.23
C ASP A 11 -10.54 -15.45 -4.91
N SER A 12 -10.50 -16.75 -4.60
CA SER A 12 -9.91 -17.28 -3.36
C SER A 12 -8.38 -17.22 -3.30
N SER A 13 -7.72 -16.90 -4.41
CA SER A 13 -6.26 -16.78 -4.53
C SER A 13 -5.75 -15.34 -4.33
N VAL A 14 -6.65 -14.35 -4.39
CA VAL A 14 -6.25 -12.94 -4.26
C VAL A 14 -5.76 -12.62 -2.85
N VAL A 15 -4.57 -12.04 -2.79
CA VAL A 15 -3.98 -11.50 -1.56
C VAL A 15 -4.15 -9.98 -1.54
N ALA A 16 -4.88 -9.48 -0.56
CA ALA A 16 -5.00 -8.04 -0.30
C ALA A 16 -3.83 -7.54 0.55
N VAL A 17 -3.21 -6.44 0.14
CA VAL A 17 -2.13 -5.77 0.89
C VAL A 17 -2.62 -4.37 1.28
N LEU A 18 -2.58 -4.07 2.57
CA LEU A 18 -2.95 -2.77 3.12
C LEU A 18 -1.70 -2.09 3.72
N PRO A 19 -1.14 -1.04 3.08
CA PRO A 19 -0.07 -0.27 3.69
C PRO A 19 -0.60 0.48 4.93
N VAL A 20 0.10 0.36 6.05
CA VAL A 20 -0.22 1.04 7.31
C VAL A 20 1.03 1.76 7.81
N GLY A 21 0.90 3.05 8.09
CA GLY A 21 1.96 3.88 8.64
C GLY A 21 1.43 4.83 9.72
N SER A 22 2.24 5.84 10.04
CA SER A 22 1.97 6.83 11.10
C SER A 22 1.96 8.26 10.54
N VAL A 23 1.41 9.18 11.34
CA VAL A 23 1.62 10.63 11.20
C VAL A 23 2.38 11.08 12.44
N GLU A 24 3.69 11.20 12.32
CA GLU A 24 4.58 11.43 13.47
C GLU A 24 5.81 12.26 13.11
N GLN A 25 6.54 12.71 14.13
CA GLN A 25 7.71 13.56 13.90
C GLN A 25 8.90 12.73 13.40
N HIS A 26 9.62 13.24 12.40
CA HIS A 26 10.86 12.65 11.90
C HIS A 26 12.01 13.70 11.85
N GLY A 27 11.97 14.68 12.76
CA GLY A 27 12.89 15.82 12.78
C GLY A 27 12.59 16.87 11.70
N PRO A 28 13.40 17.94 11.60
CA PRO A 28 13.09 19.12 10.79
C PRO A 28 13.22 18.91 9.27
N HIS A 29 13.72 17.75 8.84
CA HIS A 29 14.13 17.49 7.46
C HIS A 29 13.22 16.47 6.75
N LEU A 30 12.33 15.80 7.48
CA LEU A 30 11.49 14.73 6.94
C LEU A 30 10.00 15.03 7.19
N PRO A 31 9.12 14.57 6.28
CA PRO A 31 7.68 14.81 6.38
C PRO A 31 7.06 13.97 7.51
N LEU A 32 5.90 14.41 8.01
CA LEU A 32 5.18 13.71 9.09
C LEU A 32 4.65 12.34 8.69
N GLY A 33 4.41 12.11 7.40
CA GLY A 33 3.87 10.85 6.88
C GLY A 33 4.94 9.88 6.37
N LEU A 34 6.19 10.01 6.82
CA LEU A 34 7.32 9.25 6.26
C LEU A 34 7.07 7.74 6.31
N ASP A 35 6.58 7.23 7.44
CA ASP A 35 6.26 5.81 7.61
C ASP A 35 5.27 5.31 6.55
N TYR A 36 4.22 6.09 6.27
CA TYR A 36 3.25 5.76 5.22
C TYR A 36 3.91 5.79 3.84
N LEU A 37 4.73 6.80 3.54
CA LEU A 37 5.40 6.93 2.24
C LEU A 37 6.34 5.74 1.95
N ILE A 38 7.05 5.25 2.96
CA ILE A 38 7.95 4.10 2.83
C ILE A 38 7.15 2.83 2.55
N VAL A 39 6.13 2.54 3.36
CA VAL A 39 5.37 1.29 3.24
C VAL A 39 4.49 1.28 1.98
N ASP A 40 3.97 2.43 1.54
CA ASP A 40 3.19 2.55 0.30
C ASP A 40 4.02 2.14 -0.92
N GLU A 41 5.23 2.69 -1.08
CA GLU A 41 6.12 2.32 -2.18
C GLU A 41 6.64 0.89 -2.07
N LEU A 42 6.87 0.39 -0.85
CA LEU A 42 7.24 -1.02 -0.63
C LEU A 42 6.11 -1.95 -1.10
N CYS A 43 4.87 -1.69 -0.69
CA CYS A 43 3.69 -2.46 -1.10
C CYS A 43 3.50 -2.40 -2.62
N ARG A 44 3.67 -1.23 -3.23
CA ARG A 44 3.59 -1.06 -4.69
C ARG A 44 4.61 -1.91 -5.44
N ARG A 45 5.84 -2.05 -4.91
CA ARG A 45 6.88 -2.93 -5.48
C ARG A 45 6.66 -4.41 -5.20
N LEU A 46 6.05 -4.75 -4.07
CA LEU A 46 5.72 -6.13 -3.69
C LEU A 46 4.65 -6.72 -4.60
N VAL A 47 3.57 -5.97 -4.85
CA VAL A 47 2.44 -6.45 -5.67
C VAL A 47 2.86 -6.76 -7.11
N VAL A 48 3.83 -6.02 -7.68
CA VAL A 48 4.40 -6.29 -9.01
C VAL A 48 5.17 -7.62 -9.09
N ARG A 49 5.63 -8.18 -7.96
CA ARG A 49 6.41 -9.43 -7.92
C ARG A 49 5.60 -10.66 -7.50
N ALA A 50 4.35 -10.46 -7.08
CA ALA A 50 3.49 -11.54 -6.59
C ALA A 50 2.65 -12.18 -7.72
N GLU A 51 2.79 -11.69 -8.95
CA GLU A 51 2.36 -12.34 -10.20
C GLU A 51 3.44 -13.31 -10.72
#